data_AF-A0A521PF70-F1
#
_entry.id   AF-A0A521PF70-F1
#
_cell.length_a   1.000
_cell.length_b   1.000
_cell.length_c   1.000
_cell.angle_alpha   90.00
_cell.angle_beta   90.00
_cell.angle_gamma   90.00
#
_symmetry.space_group_name_H-M   'P 1'
#
loop_
_entity.id
_entity.type
_entity.pdbx_description
1 polymer ?
#
loop_
_entity_poly.entity_id
_entity_poly.type
_entity_poly.pdbx_seq_one_letter_code
_entity_poly.pdbx_strand_id
1 'polypeptide(L)'
;MEHTVAHEEHSGGGTKEIVRVTVILSVLTIVELIIGFWMMGMPLESGLRLAAKGTIVILMLAKAFYIVAYFMHLKHELKNLIMTIVVPLALFVWFIIAFLYDGNSFRNLRNTYDPHFKEQSTIKVE
;
A
#
# COMPACT_ATOMS: atom_id res chain seq x y z
N MET A 1 54.63 20.03 -10.26
CA MET A 1 53.78 18.99 -10.84
C MET A 1 52.48 19.04 -10.08
N GLU A 2 51.46 19.67 -10.67
CA GLU A 2 50.13 19.79 -10.07
C GLU A 2 49.45 18.43 -10.03
N HIS A 3 48.92 18.09 -8.87
CA HIS A 3 48.07 16.92 -8.67
C HIS A 3 46.64 17.36 -8.99
N THR A 4 46.25 17.32 -10.26
CA THR A 4 44.83 17.40 -10.63
C THR A 4 44.19 16.08 -10.23
N VAL A 5 43.62 16.04 -9.03
CA VAL A 5 42.72 14.96 -8.60
C VAL A 5 41.48 15.07 -9.48
N ALA A 6 41.48 14.32 -10.57
CA ALA A 6 40.27 14.00 -11.30
C ALA A 6 39.38 13.25 -10.31
N HIS A 7 38.39 13.95 -9.75
CA HIS A 7 37.22 13.33 -9.17
C HIS A 7 36.51 12.62 -10.32
N GLU A 8 36.92 11.38 -10.61
CA GLU A 8 36.07 10.43 -11.32
C GLU A 8 34.83 10.24 -10.46
N GLU A 9 33.79 10.99 -10.78
CA GLU A 9 32.43 10.61 -10.43
C GLU A 9 32.17 9.25 -11.07
N HIS A 10 32.41 8.19 -10.30
CA HIS A 10 31.81 6.89 -10.53
C HIS A 10 30.29 7.06 -10.44
N SER A 11 29.70 7.48 -11.56
CA SER A 11 28.27 7.63 -11.77
C SER A 11 27.63 6.25 -11.71
N GLY A 12 27.29 5.82 -10.49
CA GLY A 12 26.43 4.68 -10.23
C GLY A 12 25.09 4.92 -10.92
N GLY A 13 24.87 4.25 -12.06
CA GLY A 13 23.70 4.43 -12.92
C GLY A 13 22.35 4.23 -12.23
N GLY A 14 22.33 3.52 -11.10
CA GLY A 14 21.12 3.30 -10.30
C GLY A 14 20.64 4.51 -9.49
N THR A 15 21.53 5.36 -8.98
CA THR A 15 21.16 6.44 -8.06
C THR A 15 20.23 7.46 -8.71
N LYS A 16 20.47 7.79 -9.99
CA LYS A 16 19.65 8.74 -10.75
C LYS A 16 18.24 8.20 -11.04
N GLU A 17 18.12 6.90 -11.30
CA GLU A 17 16.82 6.25 -11.52
C GLU A 17 16.01 6.18 -10.23
N ILE A 18 16.64 5.80 -9.11
CA ILE A 18 16.04 5.79 -7.77
C ILE A 18 15.51 7.17 -7.39
N VAL A 19 16.32 8.22 -7.55
CA VAL A 19 15.91 9.60 -7.25
C VAL A 19 14.71 10.02 -8.10
N ARG A 20 14.72 9.70 -9.40
CA ARG A 20 13.60 10.03 -10.30
C ARG A 20 12.30 9.33 -9.88
N VAL A 21 12.38 8.05 -9.53
CA VAL A 21 11.24 7.24 -9.07
C VAL A 21 10.69 7.80 -7.75
N THR A 22 11.56 8.12 -6.79
CA THR A 22 11.16 8.72 -5.51
C THR A 22 10.47 10.07 -5.68
N VAL A 23 10.95 10.91 -6.60
CA VAL A 23 10.30 12.20 -6.90
C VAL A 23 8.92 12.00 -7.50
N ILE A 24 8.78 11.09 -8.48
CA ILE A 24 7.48 10.77 -9.09
C ILE A 24 6.48 10.27 -8.04
N LEU A 25 6.92 9.36 -7.17
CA LEU A 25 6.08 8.81 -6.10
C LEU A 25 5.71 9.85 -5.04
N SER A 26 6.63 10.77 -4.72
CA SER A 26 6.36 11.87 -3.80
C SER A 26 5.29 12.80 -4.36
N VAL A 27 5.40 13.17 -5.65
CA VAL A 27 4.40 14.01 -6.32
C VAL A 27 3.04 13.31 -6.36
N LEU A 28 3.01 12.03 -6.73
CA LEU A 28 1.76 11.25 -6.75
C LEU A 28 1.10 11.21 -5.36
N THR A 29 1.90 11.04 -4.30
CA THR A 29 1.42 11.03 -2.92
C THR A 29 0.90 12.40 -2.48
N ILE A 30 1.56 13.50 -2.86
CA ILE A 30 1.08 14.86 -2.57
C ILE A 30 -0.26 15.11 -3.26
N VAL A 31 -0.40 14.73 -4.53
CA VAL A 31 -1.65 14.87 -5.30
C VAL A 31 -2.79 14.07 -4.64
N GLU A 32 -2.51 12.83 -4.24
CA GLU A 32 -3.46 11.98 -3.51
C GLU A 32 -3.94 12.62 -2.21
N LEU A 33 -3.02 13.19 -1.42
CA LEU A 33 -3.36 13.91 -0.19
C LEU A 33 -4.21 15.15 -0.47
N ILE A 34 -3.89 15.95 -1.48
CA ILE A 34 -4.68 17.13 -1.86
C ILE A 34 -6.11 16.74 -2.22
N ILE A 35 -6.29 15.67 -3.01
CA ILE A 35 -7.62 15.13 -3.34
C ILE A 35 -8.34 14.66 -2.07
N GLY A 36 -7.64 13.98 -1.16
CA GLY A 36 -8.16 13.57 0.15
C GLY A 36 -8.61 14.75 1.02
N PHE A 37 -7.83 15.83 1.05
CA PHE A 37 -8.18 17.06 1.77
C PHE A 37 -9.38 17.78 1.15
N TRP A 38 -9.46 17.88 -0.18
CA TRP A 38 -10.64 18.44 -0.84
C TRP A 38 -11.91 17.63 -0.57
N MET A 39 -11.79 16.32 -0.46
CA MET A 39 -12.92 15.45 -0.12
C MET A 39 -13.49 15.73 1.28
N MET A 40 -12.69 16.23 2.23
CA MET A 40 -13.16 16.54 3.60
C MET A 40 -14.23 17.64 3.63
N GLY A 41 -14.21 18.57 2.67
CA GLY A 41 -15.20 19.64 2.55
C GLY A 41 -16.51 19.24 1.85
N MET A 42 -16.63 18.01 1.33
CA MET A 42 -17.81 17.59 0.55
C MET A 42 -18.87 16.89 1.40
N PRO A 43 -20.17 17.18 1.18
CA PRO A 43 -21.27 16.51 1.88
C PRO A 43 -21.26 15.00 1.62
N LEU A 44 -21.60 14.23 2.66
CA LEU A 44 -21.50 12.76 2.70
C LEU A 44 -22.28 12.05 1.59
N GLU A 45 -23.39 12.63 1.13
CA GLU A 45 -24.30 12.06 0.11
C GLU A 45 -23.94 12.42 -1.34
N SER A 46 -22.88 13.20 -1.56
CA SER A 46 -22.49 13.57 -2.91
C SER A 46 -21.78 12.40 -3.62
N GLY A 47 -22.29 12.00 -4.79
CA GLY A 47 -21.63 11.00 -5.65
C GLY A 47 -20.17 11.37 -6.01
N LEU A 48 -19.86 12.67 -5.97
CA LEU A 48 -18.51 13.22 -6.12
C LEU A 48 -17.54 12.71 -5.03
N ARG A 49 -18.02 12.52 -3.80
CA ARG A 49 -17.22 11.96 -2.69
C ARG A 49 -16.91 10.49 -2.91
N LEU A 50 -17.85 9.72 -3.46
CA LEU A 50 -17.64 8.32 -3.80
C LEU A 50 -16.59 8.20 -4.93
N ALA A 51 -16.69 9.06 -5.94
CA ALA A 51 -15.70 9.15 -7.01
C ALA A 51 -14.30 9.51 -6.47
N ALA A 52 -14.21 10.52 -5.59
CA ALA A 52 -12.96 10.91 -4.95
C ALA A 52 -12.33 9.77 -4.13
N LYS A 53 -13.12 9.03 -3.36
CA LYS A 53 -12.66 7.81 -2.66
C LYS A 53 -12.11 6.78 -3.64
N GLY A 54 -12.83 6.52 -4.74
CA GLY A 54 -12.39 5.60 -5.78
C GLY A 54 -11.06 6.04 -6.40
N THR A 55 -10.91 7.32 -6.74
CA THR A 55 -9.67 7.89 -7.28
C THR A 55 -8.51 7.74 -6.30
N ILE A 56 -8.70 8.02 -5.02
CA ILE A 56 -7.67 7.83 -3.99
C ILE A 56 -7.22 6.37 -3.93
N VAL A 57 -8.16 5.42 -3.92
CA VAL A 57 -7.84 3.98 -3.91
C VAL A 57 -7.06 3.57 -5.15
N ILE A 58 -7.44 4.05 -6.33
CA ILE A 58 -6.73 3.75 -7.59
C ILE A 58 -5.31 4.33 -7.56
N LEU A 59 -5.12 5.56 -7.09
CA LEU A 59 -3.80 6.18 -6.95
C LEU A 59 -2.90 5.43 -5.94
N MET A 60 -3.48 4.96 -4.83
CA MET A 60 -2.80 4.11 -3.84
C MET A 60 -2.32 2.79 -4.45
N LEU A 61 -3.15 2.15 -5.28
CA LEU A 61 -2.76 0.92 -5.97
C LEU A 61 -1.69 1.19 -7.03
N ALA A 62 -1.85 2.28 -7.80
CA ALA A 62 -0.89 2.67 -8.83
C ALA A 62 0.50 2.94 -8.24
N LYS A 63 0.60 3.65 -7.11
CA LYS A 63 1.89 3.91 -6.47
C LYS A 63 2.54 2.64 -5.93
N ALA A 64 1.74 1.74 -5.34
CA ALA A 64 2.24 0.46 -4.84
C ALA A 64 2.80 -0.38 -6.00
N PHE A 65 2.09 -0.45 -7.13
CA PHE A 65 2.58 -1.13 -8.33
C PHE A 65 3.85 -0.48 -8.89
N TYR A 66 3.92 0.86 -8.92
CA TYR A 66 5.10 1.58 -9.40
C TYR A 66 6.34 1.34 -8.51
N ILE A 67 6.16 1.32 -7.19
CA ILE A 67 7.20 0.96 -6.22
C ILE A 67 7.73 -0.44 -6.50
N VAL A 68 6.84 -1.42 -6.64
CA VAL A 68 7.21 -2.82 -6.92
C VAL A 68 7.94 -2.93 -8.26
N ALA A 69 7.45 -2.28 -9.31
CA ALA A 69 8.07 -2.35 -10.64
C ALA A 69 9.49 -1.76 -10.70
N TYR A 70 9.74 -0.65 -9.99
CA TYR A 70 11.01 0.09 -10.05
C TYR A 70 11.99 -0.27 -8.93
N PHE A 71 11.56 -0.32 -7.66
CA PHE A 71 12.48 -0.60 -6.54
C PHE A 71 12.83 -2.07 -6.42
N MET A 72 11.97 -2.96 -6.90
CA MET A 72 12.28 -4.38 -6.93
C MET A 72 12.90 -4.78 -8.27
N HIS A 73 13.60 -3.86 -8.96
CA HIS A 73 14.40 -4.08 -10.18
C HIS A 73 13.71 -4.89 -11.31
N LEU A 74 12.38 -5.01 -11.25
CA LEU A 74 11.61 -5.92 -12.08
C LEU A 74 11.69 -5.52 -13.55
N LYS A 75 11.83 -4.22 -13.84
CA LYS A 75 11.87 -3.65 -15.19
C LYS A 75 12.93 -4.24 -16.11
N HIS A 76 14.07 -4.72 -15.59
CA HIS A 76 15.17 -5.26 -16.40
C HIS A 76 15.47 -6.75 -16.16
N GLU A 77 15.05 -7.35 -15.03
CA GLU A 77 15.38 -8.74 -14.65
C GLU A 77 14.15 -9.61 -14.30
N LEU A 78 13.05 -9.38 -15.02
CA LEU A 78 11.65 -9.67 -14.67
C LEU A 78 11.28 -11.12 -14.28
N LYS A 79 12.10 -12.16 -14.49
CA LYS A 79 11.69 -13.57 -14.22
C LYS A 79 12.11 -14.15 -12.87
N ASN A 80 13.39 -14.01 -12.48
CA ASN A 80 13.86 -14.58 -11.21
C ASN A 80 13.44 -13.74 -10.00
N LEU A 81 13.32 -12.43 -10.19
CA LEU A 81 13.02 -11.48 -9.12
C LEU A 81 11.52 -11.41 -8.77
N ILE A 82 10.63 -11.70 -9.73
CA ILE A 82 9.20 -11.85 -9.43
C ILE A 82 8.97 -12.95 -8.40
N MET A 83 9.69 -14.07 -8.47
CA MET A 83 9.53 -15.18 -7.53
C MET A 83 9.87 -14.80 -6.08
N THR A 84 10.92 -14.01 -5.86
CA THR A 84 11.36 -13.64 -4.49
C THR A 84 10.49 -12.55 -3.86
N ILE A 85 9.76 -11.78 -4.67
CA ILE A 85 8.83 -10.74 -4.23
C ILE A 85 7.41 -11.27 -4.08
N VAL A 86 6.93 -12.05 -5.05
CA VAL A 86 5.56 -12.56 -5.07
C VAL A 86 5.34 -13.58 -3.97
N VAL A 87 6.35 -14.39 -3.60
CA VAL A 87 6.21 -15.38 -2.53
C VAL A 87 5.93 -14.71 -1.16
N PRO A 88 6.71 -13.72 -0.68
CA PRO A 88 6.38 -12.97 0.53
C PRO A 88 5.03 -12.25 0.46
N LEU A 89 4.69 -11.63 -0.67
CA LEU A 89 3.40 -10.94 -0.87
C LEU A 89 2.21 -11.91 -0.83
N ALA A 90 2.33 -13.06 -1.48
CA ALA A 90 1.30 -14.09 -1.49
C ALA A 90 1.10 -14.69 -0.10
N LEU A 91 2.18 -14.94 0.64
CA LEU A 91 2.09 -15.37 2.04
C LEU A 91 1.42 -14.32 2.93
N PHE A 92 1.70 -13.04 2.71
CA PHE A 92 1.06 -11.96 3.45
C PHE A 92 -0.46 -11.89 3.18
N VAL A 93 -0.87 -11.94 1.91
CA VAL A 93 -2.29 -11.98 1.52
C VAL A 93 -2.98 -13.23 2.07
N TRP A 94 -2.32 -14.38 1.97
CA TRP A 94 -2.82 -15.64 2.52
C TRP A 94 -2.99 -15.57 4.04
N PHE A 95 -2.03 -15.00 4.77
CA PHE A 95 -2.14 -14.79 6.22
C PHE A 95 -3.32 -13.89 6.59
N ILE A 96 -3.53 -12.79 5.87
CA ILE A 96 -4.70 -11.92 6.10
C ILE A 96 -5.98 -12.73 5.96
N ILE A 97 -6.13 -13.49 4.87
CA ILE A 97 -7.33 -14.31 4.64
C ILE A 97 -7.49 -15.37 5.73
N ALA A 98 -6.41 -16.06 6.10
CA ALA A 98 -6.42 -17.08 7.15
C ALA A 98 -6.85 -16.49 8.50
N PHE A 99 -6.29 -15.34 8.91
CA PHE A 99 -6.66 -14.67 10.15
C PHE A 99 -8.09 -14.12 10.11
N LEU A 100 -8.58 -13.63 8.97
CA LEU A 100 -9.97 -13.20 8.84
C LEU A 100 -10.94 -14.38 8.98
N TYR A 101 -10.60 -15.52 8.36
CA TYR A 101 -11.39 -16.74 8.46
C TYR A 101 -11.41 -17.28 9.89
N ASP A 102 -10.23 -17.42 10.50
CA ASP A 102 -10.08 -17.91 11.87
C ASP A 102 -10.73 -16.97 12.89
N GLY A 103 -10.56 -15.65 12.73
CA GLY A 103 -11.23 -14.65 13.54
C GLY A 103 -12.76 -14.71 13.44
N ASN A 104 -13.29 -14.93 12.23
CA ASN A 104 -14.74 -15.09 12.05
C ASN A 104 -15.26 -16.42 12.65
N SER A 105 -14.49 -17.50 12.53
CA SER A 105 -14.77 -18.78 13.17
C SER A 105 -14.81 -18.65 14.70
N PHE A 106 -13.78 -18.02 15.29
CA PHE A 106 -13.69 -17.76 16.72
C PHE A 106 -14.87 -16.93 17.24
N ARG A 107 -15.24 -15.87 16.52
CA ARG A 107 -16.41 -15.06 16.86
C ARG A 107 -17.70 -15.88 16.83
N ASN A 108 -17.87 -16.73 15.81
CA ASN A 108 -19.07 -17.56 15.64
C ASN A 108 -19.18 -18.63 16.74
N LEU A 109 -18.08 -19.31 17.06
CA LEU A 109 -18.04 -20.32 18.12
C LEU A 109 -18.33 -19.70 19.49
N ARG A 110 -17.71 -18.56 19.82
CA ARG A 110 -18.00 -17.84 21.08
C ARG A 110 -19.47 -17.45 21.20
N ASN A 111 -20.07 -16.97 20.13
CA ASN A 111 -21.49 -16.58 20.12
C ASN A 111 -22.45 -17.78 20.22
N THR A 112 -21.96 -18.99 19.95
CA THR A 112 -22.77 -20.22 19.95
C THR A 112 -22.71 -20.94 21.28
N TYR A 113 -21.53 -20.97 21.94
CA TYR A 113 -21.31 -21.74 23.17
C TYR A 113 -21.29 -20.90 24.45
N ASP A 114 -21.24 -19.56 24.36
CA ASP A 114 -21.33 -18.65 25.50
C ASP A 114 -22.52 -17.68 25.34
N PRO A 115 -23.71 -18.03 25.85
CA PRO A 115 -24.91 -17.21 25.73
C PRO A 115 -24.81 -15.89 26.51
N HIS A 116 -24.05 -15.83 27.61
CA HIS A 116 -23.85 -14.60 28.38
C HIS A 116 -22.97 -13.59 27.63
N PHE A 117 -21.96 -14.07 26.89
CA PHE A 117 -21.15 -13.23 26.02
C PHE A 117 -21.94 -12.71 24.81
N LYS A 118 -22.83 -13.54 24.25
CA LYS A 118 -23.76 -13.13 23.18
C LYS A 118 -24.66 -11.98 23.62
N GLU A 119 -25.30 -12.09 24.78
CA GLU A 119 -26.15 -11.03 25.34
C GLU A 119 -25.37 -9.71 25.46
N GLN A 120 -24.19 -9.72 26.08
CA GLN A 120 -23.37 -8.50 26.22
C GLN A 120 -22.92 -7.91 24.88
N SER A 121 -22.59 -8.73 23.88
CA SER A 121 -22.19 -8.24 22.55
C SER A 121 -23.33 -7.60 21.75
N THR A 122 -24.58 -7.89 22.12
CA THR A 122 -25.78 -7.32 21.49
C THR A 122 -26.34 -6.09 22.21
N ILE A 123 -25.85 -5.80 23.43
CA ILE A 123 -26.17 -4.55 24.13
C ILE A 123 -25.45 -3.41 23.40
N LYS A 124 -26.22 -2.52 22.78
CA LYS A 124 -25.69 -1.27 22.21
C LYS A 124 -25.08 -0.45 23.34
N VAL A 125 -23.78 -0.21 23.26
CA VAL A 125 -23.12 0.80 24.09
C VAL A 125 -23.62 2.16 23.59
N GLU A 126 -24.45 2.83 24.39
CA GLU A 126 -24.88 4.21 24.19
C GLU A 126 -23.72 5.18 24.46
#